data_AF-A0A2U1M5U0-F1
#
_entry.id   AF-A0A2U1M5U0-F1
#
_cell.length_a   1.000
_cell.length_b   1.000
_cell.length_c   1.000
_cell.angle_alpha   90.00
_cell.angle_beta   90.00
_cell.angle_gamma   90.00
#
_symmetry.space_group_name_H-M   'P 1'
#
loop_
_entity.id
_entity.type
_entity.pdbx_description
1 polymer ?
#
loop_
_entity_poly.entity_id
_entity_poly.type
_entity_poly.pdbx_seq_one_letter_code
_entity_poly.pdbx_strand_id
1 'polypeptide(L)'
;MVLICDCGKQATIKTSWTNRNPGRRFYCYPSCGFIGWTDPPMCCRAVAVIPSLLRARNELEKELKEQLRLMWEKDQKLKKLNKVKGHP
;
A
#
# COMPACT_ATOMS: atom_id res chain seq x y z
N MET A 1 -19.28 12.41 -10.05
CA MET A 1 -19.66 12.11 -11.44
C MET A 1 -19.64 10.61 -11.63
N VAL A 2 -20.76 10.04 -12.09
CA VAL A 2 -20.90 8.62 -12.44
C VAL A 2 -20.41 8.44 -13.87
N LEU A 3 -19.54 7.46 -14.12
CA LEU A 3 -19.09 7.09 -15.45
C LEU A 3 -19.49 5.64 -15.72
N ILE A 4 -20.07 5.38 -16.88
CA ILE A 4 -20.50 4.06 -17.32
C ILE A 4 -19.52 3.58 -18.40
N CYS A 5 -18.92 2.38 -18.23
CA CYS A 5 -18.10 1.72 -19.27
C CYS A 5 -18.98 1.39 -20.49
N ASP A 6 -18.36 1.17 -21.65
CA ASP A 6 -19.04 0.70 -22.86
C ASP A 6 -19.80 -0.62 -22.66
N CYS A 7 -19.47 -1.40 -21.62
CA CYS A 7 -20.21 -2.59 -21.21
C CYS A 7 -21.50 -2.30 -20.41
N GLY A 8 -21.89 -1.04 -20.25
CA GLY A 8 -23.09 -0.60 -19.52
C GLY A 8 -22.96 -0.68 -18.00
N LYS A 9 -21.77 -0.95 -17.45
CA LYS A 9 -21.53 -1.03 -16.00
C LYS A 9 -20.85 0.23 -15.47
N GLN A 10 -21.21 0.62 -14.25
CA GLN A 10 -20.62 1.78 -13.59
C GLN A 10 -19.14 1.53 -13.23
N ALA A 11 -18.28 2.43 -13.66
CA ALA A 11 -16.87 2.44 -13.31
C ALA A 11 -16.65 2.97 -11.89
N THR A 12 -15.61 2.45 -11.24
CA THR A 12 -15.18 2.87 -9.89
C THR A 12 -13.95 3.75 -9.98
N ILE A 13 -13.82 4.72 -9.08
CA ILE A 13 -12.62 5.57 -9.02
C ILE A 13 -11.57 4.88 -8.14
N LYS A 14 -10.35 4.75 -8.66
CA LYS A 14 -9.17 4.28 -7.94
C LYS A 14 -8.03 5.29 -8.05
N THR A 15 -7.06 5.17 -7.16
CA THR A 15 -5.84 5.98 -7.16
C THR A 15 -4.68 5.15 -7.71
N SER A 16 -3.95 5.68 -8.69
CA SER A 16 -2.71 5.07 -9.17
C SER A 16 -1.57 5.38 -8.21
N TRP A 17 -0.80 4.36 -7.88
CA TRP A 17 0.44 4.48 -7.09
C TRP A 17 1.67 4.10 -7.91
N THR A 18 1.56 4.19 -9.22
CA THR A 18 2.69 3.96 -10.14
C THR A 18 3.62 5.17 -10.14
N ASN A 19 4.89 4.94 -10.47
CA ASN A 19 5.89 6.03 -10.55
C ASN A 19 5.49 7.13 -11.55
N ARG A 20 4.76 6.79 -12.63
CA ARG A 20 4.37 7.75 -13.67
C ARG A 20 3.09 8.53 -13.34
N ASN A 21 2.23 8.00 -12.47
CA ASN A 21 0.95 8.63 -12.14
C ASN A 21 0.69 8.57 -10.62
N PRO A 22 1.63 9.00 -9.77
CA PRO A 22 1.48 8.83 -8.33
C PRO A 22 0.34 9.69 -7.80
N GLY A 23 -0.59 9.10 -7.05
CA GLY A 23 -1.74 9.79 -6.49
C GLY A 23 -2.81 10.19 -7.52
N ARG A 24 -2.63 9.89 -8.81
CA ARG A 24 -3.57 10.28 -9.86
C ARG A 24 -4.78 9.35 -9.89
N ARG A 25 -5.99 9.89 -9.83
CA ARG A 25 -7.21 9.08 -9.86
C ARG A 25 -7.64 8.72 -11.27
N PHE A 26 -8.24 7.54 -11.40
CA PHE A 26 -8.79 7.01 -12.64
C PHE A 26 -10.06 6.20 -12.38
N TYR A 27 -11.01 6.27 -13.31
CA TYR A 27 -12.11 5.34 -13.43
C TYR A 27 -11.61 3.99 -13.94
N CYS A 28 -12.10 2.90 -13.36
CA CYS A 28 -11.87 1.56 -13.86
C CYS A 28 -13.07 0.63 -13.69
N TYR A 29 -13.21 -0.30 -14.64
CA TYR A 29 -14.06 -1.48 -14.49
C TYR A 29 -13.26 -2.72 -14.95
N PRO A 30 -12.66 -3.47 -14.02
CA PRO A 30 -11.69 -4.52 -14.34
C PRO A 30 -12.21 -5.57 -15.32
N SER A 31 -13.48 -5.94 -15.24
CA SER A 31 -14.05 -7.00 -16.08
C SER A 31 -14.20 -6.62 -17.55
N CYS A 32 -14.31 -5.32 -17.89
CA CYS A 32 -14.31 -4.84 -19.30
C CYS A 32 -12.94 -4.25 -19.71
N GLY A 33 -11.96 -4.19 -18.80
CA GLY A 33 -10.66 -3.56 -19.05
C GLY A 33 -10.67 -2.03 -19.19
N PHE A 34 -11.83 -1.38 -18.98
CA PHE A 34 -11.96 0.07 -19.11
C PHE A 34 -11.11 0.83 -18.09
N ILE A 35 -10.39 1.85 -18.58
CA ILE A 35 -9.61 2.80 -17.79
C ILE A 35 -9.82 4.20 -18.36
N GLY A 36 -10.14 5.18 -17.50
CA GLY A 36 -10.24 6.60 -17.88
C GLY A 36 -9.72 7.51 -16.77
N TRP A 37 -8.90 8.50 -17.08
CA TRP A 37 -8.32 9.39 -16.06
C TRP A 37 -9.33 10.44 -15.58
N THR A 38 -9.48 10.61 -14.26
CA THR A 38 -10.31 11.69 -13.68
C THR A 38 -9.52 12.98 -13.53
N ASP A 39 -8.28 12.85 -13.05
CA ASP A 39 -7.40 13.98 -12.77
C ASP A 39 -6.50 14.23 -13.99
N PRO A 40 -6.08 15.49 -14.25
CA PRO A 40 -5.08 15.78 -15.26
C PRO A 40 -3.74 15.08 -14.95
N PRO A 41 -2.80 15.02 -15.91
CA PRO A 41 -1.46 14.51 -15.65
C PRO A 41 -0.81 15.21 -14.45
N MET A 42 -0.09 14.44 -13.64
CA MET A 42 0.62 14.96 -12.48
C MET A 42 1.76 15.89 -12.93
N CYS A 43 2.05 16.92 -12.14
CA CYS A 43 3.20 17.78 -12.41
C CYS A 43 4.53 17.04 -12.21
N CYS A 44 5.58 17.48 -12.89
CA CYS A 44 6.92 16.88 -12.84
C CYS A 44 7.44 16.74 -11.39
N ARG A 45 7.17 17.72 -10.54
CA ARG A 45 7.54 17.69 -9.11
C ARG A 45 6.83 16.56 -8.36
N ALA A 46 5.52 16.38 -8.57
CA ALA A 46 4.77 15.31 -7.92
C ALA A 46 5.25 13.92 -8.37
N VAL A 47 5.53 13.77 -9.68
CA VAL A 47 6.11 12.54 -10.25
C VAL A 47 7.48 12.22 -9.65
N ALA A 48 8.30 13.22 -9.32
CA ALA A 48 9.61 13.00 -8.70
C ALA A 48 9.52 12.72 -7.18
N VAL A 49 8.71 13.49 -6.46
CA VAL A 49 8.69 13.49 -4.98
C VAL A 49 7.86 12.34 -4.43
N ILE A 50 6.61 12.15 -4.90
CA ILE A 50 5.67 11.20 -4.27
C ILE A 50 6.20 9.76 -4.31
N PRO A 51 6.75 9.23 -5.42
CA PRO A 51 7.28 7.87 -5.43
C PRO A 51 8.43 7.66 -4.45
N SER A 52 9.26 8.69 -4.25
CA SER A 52 10.38 8.65 -3.31
C SER A 52 9.90 8.56 -1.87
N LEU A 53 8.87 9.35 -1.50
CA LEU A 53 8.23 9.27 -0.19
C LEU A 53 7.55 7.92 0.03
N LEU A 54 6.86 7.38 -0.97
CA LEU A 54 6.22 6.06 -0.87
C LEU A 54 7.23 4.94 -0.64
N ARG A 55 8.39 4.98 -1.31
CA ARG A 55 9.48 4.02 -1.07
C ARG A 55 10.00 4.13 0.35
N ALA A 56 10.29 5.35 0.82
CA ALA A 56 10.77 5.58 2.18
C ALA A 56 9.77 5.04 3.23
N ARG A 57 8.48 5.33 3.06
CA ARG A 57 7.42 4.79 3.92
C ARG A 57 7.40 3.26 3.90
N ASN A 58 7.45 2.64 2.72
CA ASN A 58 7.40 1.18 2.60
C ASN A 58 8.59 0.49 3.28
N GLU A 59 9.79 1.06 3.19
CA GLU A 59 10.96 0.53 3.91
C GLU A 59 10.79 0.68 5.42
N LEU A 60 10.30 1.83 5.91
CA LEU A 60 10.01 2.01 7.34
C LEU A 60 8.94 1.01 7.85
N GLU A 61 7.87 0.78 7.09
CA GLU A 61 6.84 -0.22 7.43
C GLU A 61 7.42 -1.64 7.49
N LYS A 62 8.35 -1.97 6.58
CA LYS A 62 9.04 -3.26 6.54
C LYS A 62 9.97 -3.44 7.75
N GLU A 63 10.75 -2.42 8.08
CA GLU A 63 11.63 -2.41 9.26
C GLU A 63 10.81 -2.58 10.55
N LEU A 64 9.72 -1.82 10.69
CA LEU A 64 8.82 -1.91 11.84
C LEU A 64 8.23 -3.32 11.99
N LYS A 65 7.79 -3.92 10.88
CA LYS A 65 7.26 -5.28 10.88
C LYS A 65 8.30 -6.31 11.31
N GLU A 66 9.56 -6.13 10.90
CA GLU A 66 10.65 -7.01 11.30
C GLU A 66 11.01 -6.85 12.78
N GLN A 67 11.07 -5.60 13.28
CA GLN A 67 11.27 -5.34 14.70
C GLN A 67 10.18 -5.99 15.56
N LEU A 68 8.92 -5.89 15.13
CA LEU A 68 7.80 -6.50 15.85
C LEU A 68 7.91 -8.03 15.89
N ARG A 69 8.36 -8.67 14.80
CA ARG A 69 8.62 -10.12 14.77
C ARG A 69 9.71 -10.51 15.75
N LEU A 70 10.85 -9.80 15.73
CA LEU A 70 11.95 -10.06 16.65
C LEU A 70 11.54 -9.87 18.12
N MET A 71 10.74 -8.85 18.41
CA MET A 71 10.17 -8.63 19.74
C MET A 71 9.28 -9.79 20.18
N TRP A 72 8.40 -10.27 19.29
CA TRP A 72 7.55 -11.43 19.56
C TRP A 72 8.38 -12.67 19.87
N GLU A 73 9.41 -12.96 19.07
CA GLU A 73 10.28 -14.11 19.30
C GLU A 73 11.03 -14.02 20.63
N LYS A 74 11.52 -12.83 20.99
CA LYS A 74 12.18 -12.58 22.28
C LYS A 74 11.22 -12.81 23.45
N ASP A 75 10.00 -12.31 23.37
CA ASP A 75 8.95 -12.53 24.39
C ASP A 75 8.63 -14.02 24.57
N GLN A 76 8.48 -14.75 23.45
CA GLN A 76 8.27 -16.21 23.50
C GLN A 76 9.44 -16.96 24.14
N LYS A 77 10.68 -16.58 23.81
CA LYS A 77 11.89 -17.15 24.42
C LYS A 77 11.95 -16.85 25.92
N LEU A 78 11.62 -15.62 26.34
CA LEU A 78 11.59 -15.22 27.74
C LEU A 78 10.54 -16.02 28.54
N LYS A 79 9.33 -16.18 27.99
CA LYS A 79 8.27 -17.01 28.58
C LYS A 79 8.71 -18.46 28.78
N LYS A 80 9.37 -19.05 27.78
CA LYS A 80 9.93 -20.41 27.88
C LYS A 80 11.01 -20.50 28.96
N LEU A 81 11.93 -19.55 29.01
CA LEU A 81 13.01 -19.53 30.00
C LEU A 81 12.47 -19.41 31.43
N ASN A 82 11.50 -18.53 31.66
CA ASN A 82 10.87 -18.35 32.96
C ASN A 82 10.09 -19.60 33.40
N LYS A 83 9.48 -20.34 32.46
CA LYS A 83 8.82 -21.62 32.75
C LYS A 83 9.80 -22.71 33.18
N VAL A 84 10.99 -22.78 32.56
CA VAL A 84 12.05 -23.74 32.95
C VAL A 84 12.63 -23.40 34.33
N LYS A 85 12.82 -22.12 34.63
CA LYS A 85 13.34 -21.65 35.93
C LYS A 85 12.32 -21.74 37.08
N GLY A 86 11.03 -21.93 36.79
CA GLY A 86 9.95 -21.95 37.76
C GLY A 86 9.49 -23.35 38.21
N HIS A 87 10.20 -24.41 37.85
CA HIS A 87 9.95 -25.76 38.35
C HIS A 87 11.01 -26.11 39.42
N PRO A 88 10.63 -26.52 40.65
CA PRO A 88 11.55 -27.01 41.68
C PRO A 88 12.36 -28.22 41.22
#